data_AF-A0A9J6EF83-F1
#
_entry.id   AF-A0A9J6EF83-F1
#
_cell.length_a   1.000
_cell.length_b   1.000
_cell.length_c   1.000
_cell.angle_alpha   90.00
_cell.angle_beta   90.00
_cell.angle_gamma   90.00
#
_symmetry.space_group_name_H-M   'P 1'
#
loop_
_entity.id
_entity.type
_entity.pdbx_description
1 polymer ?
#
loop_
_entity_poly.entity_id
_entity_poly.type
_entity_poly.pdbx_seq_one_letter_code
_entity_poly.pdbx_strand_id
1 'polypeptide(L)'
;MYCTCVEEGAWYYEATIEDMPENSAARIGWSQELGNLQAPLGYDRFGYSWRSRKGTKFHESRGYHYHDGGYGAGDTLGFLIELPRRKEKEGQLSLPDAFKDRRLVKVKSYLYFEEKDEVQQAIKALSTLLEVRHKNIGSVPQPEQLCPIHFCQVRLNFGPNFKHKPKDVSCMGMDESVDKVIVQQTMSDMLYLVENESQMRLDAIYF
;
A
#
# COMPACT_ATOMS: atom_id res chain seq x y z
N MET A 1 -1.08 1.54 -13.24
CA MET A 1 -1.59 0.89 -12.02
C MET A 1 -1.60 1.97 -10.96
N TYR A 2 -2.76 2.45 -10.54
CA TYR A 2 -2.83 3.47 -9.50
C TYR A 2 -2.52 2.78 -8.16
N CYS A 3 -1.45 3.19 -7.51
CA CYS A 3 -1.14 2.74 -6.16
C CYS A 3 -2.16 3.41 -5.23
N THR A 4 -2.96 2.63 -4.51
CA THR A 4 -3.86 3.15 -3.49
C THR A 4 -3.01 3.62 -2.31
N CYS A 5 -2.90 4.92 -2.10
CA CYS A 5 -2.24 5.49 -0.92
C CYS A 5 -3.27 6.00 0.08
N VAL A 6 -2.92 5.94 1.37
CA VAL A 6 -3.75 6.40 2.48
C VAL A 6 -2.92 7.32 3.36
N GLU A 7 -3.41 8.54 3.60
CA GLU A 7 -2.69 9.54 4.42
C GLU A 7 -3.27 9.71 5.82
N GLU A 8 -4.59 9.55 5.96
CA GLU A 8 -5.35 9.79 7.18
C GLU A 8 -6.66 8.97 7.16
N GLY A 9 -7.26 8.75 8.33
CA GLY A 9 -8.52 8.04 8.48
C GLY A 9 -8.35 6.53 8.67
N ALA A 10 -9.48 5.83 8.72
CA ALA A 10 -9.54 4.37 8.93
C ALA A 10 -9.83 3.65 7.60
N TRP A 11 -8.95 2.74 7.21
CA TRP A 11 -8.98 2.04 5.92
C TRP A 11 -8.87 0.54 6.07
N TYR A 12 -9.56 -0.18 5.19
CA TYR A 12 -9.67 -1.63 5.28
C TYR A 12 -9.51 -2.34 3.92
N TYR A 13 -8.79 -3.46 3.93
CA TYR A 13 -8.80 -4.42 2.82
C TYR A 13 -8.75 -5.86 3.34
N GLU A 14 -9.12 -6.81 2.47
CA GLU A 14 -9.03 -8.24 2.75
C GLU A 14 -7.97 -8.91 1.88
N ALA A 15 -7.30 -9.92 2.44
CA ALA A 15 -6.44 -10.83 1.70
C ALA A 15 -6.93 -12.26 1.88
N THR A 16 -7.29 -12.93 0.78
CA THR A 16 -7.60 -14.36 0.78
C THR A 16 -6.36 -15.14 0.36
N ILE A 17 -5.95 -16.13 1.16
CA ILE A 17 -4.89 -17.07 0.77
C ILE A 17 -5.53 -18.15 -0.10
N GLU A 18 -5.24 -18.15 -1.39
CA GLU A 18 -5.83 -19.11 -2.33
C GLU A 18 -5.05 -20.42 -2.35
N ASP A 19 -3.72 -20.32 -2.40
CA ASP A 19 -2.82 -21.47 -2.35
C ASP A 19 -1.57 -21.14 -1.54
N MET A 20 -1.11 -22.12 -0.76
CA MET A 20 0.09 -22.00 0.07
C MET A 20 0.74 -23.38 0.24
N PRO A 21 1.70 -23.72 -0.64
CA PRO A 21 2.39 -25.01 -0.60
C PRO A 21 3.12 -25.27 0.73
N GLU A 22 3.40 -26.53 1.04
CA GLU A 22 4.23 -26.89 2.19
C GLU A 22 5.60 -26.20 2.14
N ASN A 23 6.10 -25.79 3.31
CA ASN A 23 7.32 -25.00 3.48
C ASN A 23 7.32 -23.61 2.82
N SER A 24 6.21 -23.13 2.27
CA SER A 24 6.06 -21.74 1.83
C SER A 24 5.62 -20.82 2.97
N ALA A 25 5.81 -19.51 2.79
CA ALA A 25 5.32 -18.50 3.72
C ALA A 25 5.03 -17.19 3.00
N ALA A 26 3.91 -16.55 3.35
CA ALA A 26 3.55 -15.23 2.87
C ALA A 26 3.77 -14.17 3.97
N ARG A 27 4.08 -12.95 3.56
CA ARG A 27 4.05 -11.76 4.42
C ARG A 27 3.11 -10.75 3.80
N ILE A 28 2.08 -10.36 4.55
CA ILE A 28 1.04 -9.44 4.09
C ILE A 28 0.93 -8.32 5.12
N GLY A 29 0.70 -7.09 4.66
CA GLY A 29 0.55 -5.92 5.51
C GLY A 29 0.67 -4.64 4.72
N TRP A 30 1.19 -3.60 5.37
CA TRP A 30 1.27 -2.24 4.84
C TRP A 30 2.71 -1.84 4.55
N SER A 31 2.90 -1.08 3.47
CA SER A 31 4.19 -0.47 3.11
C SER A 31 3.99 1.00 2.80
N GLN A 32 4.98 1.80 3.16
CA GLN A 32 5.16 3.11 2.53
C GLN A 32 5.82 2.96 1.16
N GLU A 33 5.81 4.02 0.37
CA GLU A 33 6.26 4.07 -1.02
C GLU A 33 7.72 3.63 -1.21
N LEU A 34 8.61 4.01 -0.28
CA LEU A 34 10.04 3.73 -0.34
C LEU A 34 10.42 2.33 0.19
N GLY A 35 9.45 1.43 0.32
CA GLY A 35 9.68 0.04 0.69
C GLY A 35 10.45 -0.72 -0.41
N ASN A 36 11.41 -1.55 -0.01
CA ASN A 36 12.20 -2.32 -0.95
C ASN A 36 11.39 -3.48 -1.56
N LEU A 37 10.96 -3.33 -2.81
CA LEU A 37 10.16 -4.32 -3.56
C LEU A 37 10.86 -5.67 -3.78
N GLN A 38 12.19 -5.72 -3.72
CA GLN A 38 12.96 -6.96 -3.86
C GLN A 38 13.12 -7.72 -2.53
N ALA A 39 12.72 -7.11 -1.42
CA ALA A 39 12.81 -7.69 -0.10
C ALA A 39 11.41 -8.09 0.42
N PRO A 40 11.31 -9.10 1.30
CA PRO A 40 10.04 -9.44 1.91
C PRO A 40 9.53 -8.28 2.78
N LEU A 41 8.23 -7.99 2.73
CA LEU A 41 7.62 -6.89 3.46
C LEU A 41 7.99 -6.92 4.96
N GLY A 42 8.31 -5.75 5.53
CA GLY A 42 8.82 -5.62 6.90
C GLY A 42 10.32 -5.89 7.05
N TYR A 43 11.07 -5.93 5.94
CA TYR A 43 12.54 -5.96 5.94
C TYR A 43 13.14 -4.63 6.37
N ASP A 44 12.61 -3.52 5.84
CA ASP A 44 13.07 -2.15 6.09
C ASP A 44 12.20 -1.43 7.13
N ARG A 45 12.40 -0.10 7.24
CA ARG A 45 11.64 0.79 8.14
C ARG A 45 10.28 1.22 7.59
N PHE A 46 10.01 0.94 6.32
CA PHE A 46 8.84 1.45 5.60
C PHE A 46 7.70 0.43 5.59
N GLY A 47 8.00 -0.85 5.81
CA GLY A 47 7.02 -1.93 5.85
C GLY A 47 6.68 -2.45 7.24
N TYR A 48 5.42 -2.85 7.41
CA TYR A 48 4.92 -3.65 8.53
C TYR A 48 4.19 -4.85 7.96
N SER A 49 4.54 -6.07 8.39
CA SER A 49 3.91 -7.28 7.87
C SER A 49 3.58 -8.30 8.92
N TRP A 50 2.67 -9.20 8.57
CA TRP A 50 2.35 -10.39 9.32
C TRP A 50 2.69 -11.62 8.49
N ARG A 51 3.56 -12.49 9.02
CA ARG A 51 3.97 -13.74 8.39
C ARG A 51 3.01 -14.87 8.71
N SER A 52 2.63 -15.64 7.69
CA SER A 52 1.78 -16.84 7.80
C SER A 52 2.31 -17.84 8.82
N ARG A 53 3.59 -18.21 8.67
CA ARG A 53 4.25 -19.18 9.55
C ARG A 53 4.48 -18.62 10.96
N LYS A 54 3.95 -19.32 11.96
CA LYS A 54 4.05 -19.02 13.41
C LYS A 54 3.44 -17.66 13.81
N GLY A 55 2.58 -17.09 12.97
CA GLY A 55 1.86 -15.83 13.24
C GLY A 55 2.75 -14.73 13.80
N THR A 56 3.85 -14.41 13.10
CA THR A 56 4.87 -13.46 13.56
C THR A 56 4.72 -12.13 12.82
N LYS A 57 4.66 -11.00 13.53
CA LYS A 57 4.73 -9.66 12.90
C LYS A 57 6.18 -9.25 12.65
N PHE A 58 6.46 -8.60 11.53
CA PHE A 58 7.80 -8.16 11.11
C PHE A 58 7.83 -6.66 10.83
N HIS A 59 8.90 -6.03 11.30
CA HIS A 59 9.29 -4.65 11.01
C HIS A 59 10.81 -4.52 11.21
N GLU A 60 11.53 -3.81 10.34
CA GLU A 60 12.99 -3.72 10.37
C GLU A 60 13.70 -5.08 10.46
N SER A 61 13.17 -6.10 9.77
CA SER A 61 13.64 -7.49 9.84
C SER A 61 13.55 -8.14 11.23
N ARG A 62 12.89 -7.51 12.20
CA ARG A 62 12.67 -8.03 13.55
C ARG A 62 11.29 -8.66 13.65
N GLY A 63 11.27 -9.94 14.02
CA GLY A 63 10.05 -10.72 14.20
C GLY A 63 9.59 -10.74 15.65
N TYR A 64 8.30 -10.46 15.88
CA TYR A 64 7.66 -10.57 17.19
C TYR A 64 6.44 -11.49 17.12
N HIS A 65 6.21 -12.27 18.17
CA HIS A 65 5.00 -13.07 18.27
C HIS A 65 3.76 -12.16 18.20
N TYR A 66 2.77 -12.56 17.41
CA TYR A 66 1.55 -11.79 17.22
C TYR A 66 0.28 -12.64 17.36
N HIS A 67 0.28 -13.86 16.83
CA HIS A 67 -0.88 -14.74 16.86
C HIS A 67 -0.45 -16.21 16.89
N ASP A 68 -1.13 -17.02 17.69
CA ASP A 68 -0.87 -18.46 17.78
C ASP A 68 -1.34 -19.17 16.51
N GLY A 69 -0.57 -20.12 15.98
CA GLY A 69 -0.96 -20.91 14.80
C GLY A 69 -0.83 -20.22 13.43
N GLY A 70 -0.79 -18.89 13.37
CA GLY A 70 -0.64 -18.15 12.11
C GLY A 70 -1.86 -18.19 11.20
N TYR A 71 -1.64 -18.22 9.88
CA TYR A 71 -2.70 -18.31 8.87
C TYR A 71 -2.26 -19.17 7.68
N GLY A 72 -3.23 -19.68 6.89
CA GLY A 72 -2.92 -20.50 5.73
C GLY A 72 -3.96 -20.55 4.62
N ALA A 73 -3.81 -21.50 3.70
CA ALA A 73 -4.67 -21.62 2.52
C ALA A 73 -6.15 -21.74 2.91
N GLY A 74 -7.01 -21.00 2.23
CA GLY A 74 -8.44 -20.86 2.55
C GLY A 74 -8.77 -19.74 3.54
N ASP A 75 -7.78 -19.20 4.27
CA ASP A 75 -8.03 -18.11 5.21
C ASP A 75 -8.33 -16.79 4.49
N THR A 76 -9.25 -16.00 5.05
CA THR A 76 -9.46 -14.60 4.68
C THR A 76 -9.08 -13.70 5.85
N LEU A 77 -8.03 -12.90 5.63
CA LEU A 77 -7.47 -11.96 6.59
C LEU A 77 -8.00 -10.55 6.35
N GLY A 78 -8.35 -9.84 7.42
CA GLY A 78 -8.71 -8.43 7.38
C GLY A 78 -7.59 -7.55 7.89
N PHE A 79 -7.29 -6.48 7.15
CA PHE A 79 -6.25 -5.51 7.46
C PHE A 79 -6.89 -4.15 7.66
N LEU A 80 -6.85 -3.65 8.89
CA LEU A 80 -7.35 -2.32 9.26
C LEU A 80 -6.15 -1.43 9.63
N ILE A 81 -6.07 -0.26 9.03
CA ILE A 81 -5.14 0.79 9.43
C ILE A 81 -5.92 2.05 9.81
N GLU A 82 -5.54 2.66 10.92
CA GLU A 82 -6.06 3.95 11.36
C GLU A 82 -4.90 4.93 11.36
N LEU A 83 -5.02 6.00 10.57
CA LEU A 83 -4.01 7.04 10.47
C LEU A 83 -4.57 8.34 11.03
N PRO A 84 -3.84 9.03 11.92
CA PRO A 84 -4.33 10.25 12.53
C PRO A 84 -4.26 11.37 11.49
N ARG A 85 -5.20 12.32 11.57
CA ARG A 85 -5.08 13.55 10.80
C ARG A 85 -3.84 14.32 11.26
N ARG A 86 -2.99 14.74 10.33
CA ARG A 86 -1.81 15.54 10.68
C ARG A 86 -2.27 16.93 11.10
N LYS A 87 -1.90 17.36 12.31
CA LYS A 87 -2.27 18.69 12.87
C LYS A 87 -1.84 19.84 11.96
N GLU A 88 -0.72 19.68 11.27
CA GLU A 88 -0.17 20.64 10.30
C GLU A 88 -1.13 20.88 9.10
N LYS A 89 -2.02 19.92 8.81
CA LYS A 89 -3.00 19.97 7.73
C LYS A 89 -4.41 20.39 8.21
N GLU A 90 -4.56 20.84 9.46
CA GLU A 90 -5.85 21.35 9.95
C GLU A 90 -6.16 22.73 9.34
N GLY A 91 -7.32 22.84 8.69
CA GLY A 91 -7.78 24.10 8.08
C GLY A 91 -7.11 24.48 6.75
N GLN A 92 -6.18 23.68 6.23
CA GLN A 92 -5.54 23.88 4.93
C GLN A 92 -5.93 22.78 3.94
N LEU A 93 -6.10 23.17 2.67
CA LEU A 93 -6.22 22.22 1.57
C LEU A 93 -4.84 21.60 1.33
N SER A 94 -4.64 20.37 1.79
CA SER A 94 -3.43 19.61 1.49
C SER A 94 -3.65 18.78 0.22
N LEU A 95 -2.97 19.18 -0.85
CA LEU A 95 -2.88 18.44 -2.09
C LEU A 95 -1.48 17.81 -2.20
N PRO A 96 -1.34 16.68 -2.91
CA PRO A 96 -0.03 16.11 -3.21
C PRO A 96 0.76 17.02 -4.17
N ASP A 97 2.06 16.78 -4.29
CA ASP A 97 2.89 17.47 -5.27
C ASP A 97 2.41 17.17 -6.70
N ALA A 98 2.48 18.18 -7.58
CA ALA A 98 2.06 18.02 -8.96
C ALA A 98 3.04 17.13 -9.74
N PHE A 99 2.52 16.15 -10.48
CA PHE A 99 3.35 15.34 -11.37
C PHE A 99 3.86 16.13 -12.57
N LYS A 100 3.18 17.24 -12.92
CA LYS A 100 3.58 18.12 -14.03
C LYS A 100 4.85 18.93 -13.76
N ASP A 101 5.32 18.98 -12.52
CA ASP A 101 6.65 19.51 -12.16
C ASP A 101 7.78 18.51 -12.48
N ARG A 102 7.44 17.22 -12.65
CA ARG A 102 8.44 16.16 -12.83
C ARG A 102 8.98 16.14 -14.24
N ARG A 103 10.24 15.71 -14.36
CA ARG A 103 10.92 15.57 -15.65
C ARG A 103 10.26 14.49 -16.50
N LEU A 104 9.99 14.82 -17.76
CA LEU A 104 9.47 13.87 -18.74
C LEU A 104 10.63 13.15 -19.45
N VAL A 105 10.57 11.82 -19.50
CA VAL A 105 11.56 10.97 -20.19
C VAL A 105 10.88 10.05 -21.20
N LYS A 106 11.51 9.88 -22.36
CA LYS A 106 11.06 8.97 -23.41
C LYS A 106 11.81 7.65 -23.30
N VAL A 107 11.09 6.57 -23.02
CA VAL A 107 11.62 5.21 -23.01
C VAL A 107 10.94 4.43 -24.13
N LYS A 108 11.71 4.08 -25.17
CA LYS A 108 11.19 3.56 -26.45
C LYS A 108 10.18 4.54 -27.06
N SER A 109 8.95 4.10 -27.28
CA SER A 109 7.85 4.91 -27.85
C SER A 109 6.90 5.49 -26.81
N TYR A 110 7.22 5.36 -25.51
CA TYR A 110 6.36 5.79 -24.41
C TYR A 110 7.02 6.90 -23.59
N LEU A 111 6.20 7.76 -23.00
CA LEU A 111 6.62 8.87 -22.14
C LEU A 111 6.30 8.54 -20.67
N TYR A 112 7.24 8.86 -19.79
CA TYR A 112 7.14 8.63 -18.35
C TYR A 112 7.61 9.85 -17.59
N PHE A 113 7.06 10.07 -16.40
CA PHE A 113 7.62 11.03 -15.44
C PHE A 113 8.71 10.34 -14.62
N GLU A 114 9.86 10.98 -14.49
CA GLU A 114 10.98 10.53 -13.67
C GLU A 114 10.86 11.12 -12.27
N GLU A 115 10.94 10.25 -11.25
CA GLU A 115 10.99 10.61 -9.84
C GLU A 115 12.28 10.04 -9.23
N LYS A 116 12.85 10.76 -8.25
CA LYS A 116 14.05 10.32 -7.54
C LYS A 116 13.71 9.94 -6.12
N ASP A 117 14.04 8.71 -5.75
CA ASP A 117 13.83 8.21 -4.40
C ASP A 117 14.95 8.67 -3.46
N GLU A 118 14.62 9.53 -2.50
CA GLU A 118 15.57 9.99 -1.48
C GLU A 118 15.48 9.15 -0.19
N VAL A 119 15.74 7.85 -0.33
CA VAL A 119 15.55 6.84 0.74
C VAL A 119 16.21 7.23 2.07
N GLN A 120 17.44 7.75 2.04
CA GLN A 120 18.16 8.12 3.27
C GLN A 120 17.53 9.31 4.01
N GLN A 121 16.97 10.27 3.28
CA GLN A 121 16.31 11.44 3.88
C GLN A 121 14.97 11.02 4.48
N ALA A 122 14.20 10.22 3.76
CA ALA A 122 12.95 9.67 4.25
C ALA A 122 13.14 8.85 5.54
N ILE A 123 14.19 8.02 5.61
CA ILE A 123 14.53 7.27 6.84
C ILE A 123 14.76 8.20 8.04
N LYS A 124 15.37 9.37 7.84
CA LYS A 124 15.62 10.35 8.91
C LYS A 124 14.35 11.10 9.33
N ALA A 125 13.41 11.29 8.41
CA ALA A 125 12.14 11.97 8.66
C ALA A 125 11.07 11.05 9.28
N LEU A 126 11.24 9.72 9.25
CA LEU A 126 10.31 8.77 9.83
C LEU A 126 10.13 9.02 11.34
N SER A 127 8.87 9.22 11.74
CA SER A 127 8.44 9.21 13.12
C SER A 127 7.30 8.21 13.31
N THR A 128 7.26 7.55 14.46
CA THR A 128 6.24 6.54 14.75
C THR A 128 4.88 7.22 14.95
N LEU A 129 3.94 6.93 14.06
CA LEU A 129 2.61 7.57 14.08
C LEU A 129 1.50 6.69 14.67
N LEU A 130 1.53 5.35 14.53
CA LEU A 130 0.44 4.51 15.06
C LEU A 130 0.71 2.99 15.08
N GLU A 131 -0.20 2.26 15.75
CA GLU A 131 -0.28 0.79 15.78
C GLU A 131 -1.14 0.25 14.62
N VAL A 132 -0.61 -0.71 13.86
CA VAL A 132 -1.34 -1.42 12.79
C VAL A 132 -2.02 -2.67 13.36
N ARG A 133 -3.32 -2.88 13.08
CA ARG A 133 -4.09 -4.04 13.55
C ARG A 133 -4.36 -5.03 12.41
N HIS A 134 -4.11 -6.32 12.67
CA HIS A 134 -4.40 -7.40 11.73
C HIS A 134 -5.31 -8.42 12.42
N LYS A 135 -6.31 -8.95 11.71
CA LYS A 135 -7.21 -9.98 12.27
C LYS A 135 -7.41 -11.09 11.25
N ASN A 136 -7.26 -12.35 11.68
CA ASN A 136 -7.76 -13.50 10.91
C ASN A 136 -9.26 -13.61 11.18
N ILE A 137 -10.08 -13.61 10.12
CA ILE A 137 -11.55 -13.51 10.26
C ILE A 137 -12.28 -14.75 9.71
N GLY A 138 -11.58 -15.72 9.14
CA GLY A 138 -12.21 -16.99 8.81
C GLY A 138 -11.26 -17.97 8.15
N SER A 139 -11.38 -19.23 8.57
CA SER A 139 -10.74 -20.41 7.98
C SER A 139 -11.80 -21.23 7.27
N VAL A 140 -11.62 -21.48 5.97
CA VAL A 140 -12.45 -22.43 5.22
C VAL A 140 -11.58 -23.64 4.90
N PRO A 141 -11.91 -24.84 5.42
CA PRO A 141 -11.14 -26.04 5.12
C PRO A 141 -11.29 -26.38 3.63
N GLN A 142 -10.18 -26.37 2.89
CA GLN A 142 -10.14 -26.88 1.52
C GLN A 142 -9.64 -28.34 1.49
N PRO A 143 -10.15 -29.17 0.57
CA PRO A 143 -9.63 -30.52 0.35
C PRO A 143 -8.23 -30.47 -0.27
N GLU A 144 -7.37 -31.37 0.19
CA GLU A 144 -5.96 -31.50 -0.20
C GLU A 144 -5.79 -31.76 -1.71
N GLN A 145 -5.03 -30.91 -2.40
CA GLN A 145 -4.48 -31.19 -3.72
C GLN A 145 -2.96 -30.90 -3.71
N LEU A 146 -2.17 -31.92 -4.03
CA LEU A 146 -0.73 -31.81 -4.25
C LEU A 146 -0.49 -31.06 -5.57
N CYS A 147 0.19 -29.91 -5.52
CA CYS A 147 0.72 -29.21 -6.69
C CYS A 147 2.19 -28.81 -6.46
N PRO A 148 3.08 -28.97 -7.45
CA PRO A 148 4.48 -28.61 -7.30
C PRO A 148 4.76 -27.15 -7.70
N ILE A 149 5.79 -26.59 -7.05
CA ILE A 149 6.53 -25.33 -7.29
C ILE A 149 6.04 -24.10 -6.51
N HIS A 150 6.98 -23.54 -5.74
CA HIS A 150 6.82 -22.68 -4.57
C HIS A 150 6.40 -21.22 -4.84
N PHE A 151 5.11 -20.96 -4.99
CA PHE A 151 4.58 -19.59 -4.89
C PHE A 151 3.30 -19.59 -4.06
N CYS A 152 3.23 -18.71 -3.06
CA CYS A 152 1.97 -18.46 -2.34
C CYS A 152 1.07 -17.61 -3.23
N GLN A 153 -0.18 -18.02 -3.43
CA GLN A 153 -1.17 -17.23 -4.15
C GLN A 153 -2.07 -16.50 -3.15
N VAL A 154 -2.07 -15.17 -3.24
CA VAL A 154 -2.85 -14.29 -2.37
C VAL A 154 -3.70 -13.39 -3.25
N ARG A 155 -5.01 -13.37 -3.00
CA ARG A 155 -5.94 -12.45 -3.66
C ARG A 155 -6.32 -11.32 -2.72
N LEU A 156 -6.09 -10.09 -3.16
CA LEU A 156 -6.50 -8.89 -2.44
C LEU A 156 -7.90 -8.46 -2.85
N ASN A 157 -8.71 -8.04 -1.88
CA ASN A 157 -10.02 -7.45 -2.07
C ASN A 157 -10.02 -6.08 -1.39
N PHE A 158 -10.00 -5.03 -2.20
CA PHE A 158 -9.94 -3.64 -1.74
C PHE A 158 -11.32 -3.03 -1.46
N GLY A 159 -12.40 -3.73 -1.80
CA GLY A 159 -13.77 -3.26 -1.66
C GLY A 159 -14.51 -3.17 -3.01
N PRO A 160 -15.79 -2.76 -3.00
CA PRO A 160 -16.59 -2.44 -1.81
C PRO A 160 -17.18 -3.69 -1.12
N ASN A 161 -17.14 -4.85 -1.79
CA ASN A 161 -17.79 -6.08 -1.35
C ASN A 161 -16.86 -6.93 -0.48
N PHE A 162 -16.83 -6.66 0.82
CA PHE A 162 -16.05 -7.42 1.79
C PHE A 162 -16.79 -8.64 2.32
N LYS A 163 -16.06 -9.72 2.64
CA LYS A 163 -16.65 -10.87 3.33
C LYS A 163 -16.88 -10.58 4.81
N HIS A 164 -15.95 -9.86 5.43
CA HIS A 164 -15.87 -9.67 6.87
C HIS A 164 -15.47 -8.24 7.26
N LYS A 165 -16.21 -7.24 6.76
CA LYS A 165 -15.97 -5.85 7.18
C LYS A 165 -16.14 -5.69 8.71
N PRO A 166 -15.21 -5.03 9.41
CA PRO A 166 -15.37 -4.70 10.83
C PRO A 166 -16.67 -3.93 11.10
N LYS A 167 -17.36 -4.27 12.19
CA LYS A 167 -18.61 -3.60 12.62
C LYS A 167 -18.39 -2.61 13.75
N ASP A 168 -17.28 -2.77 14.46
CA ASP A 168 -16.86 -2.01 15.63
C ASP A 168 -16.13 -0.71 15.27
N VAL A 169 -15.51 -0.66 14.09
CA VAL A 169 -14.77 0.51 13.60
C VAL A 169 -15.38 0.99 12.28
N SER A 170 -15.69 2.28 12.19
CA SER A 170 -16.09 2.90 10.93
C SER A 170 -14.87 3.07 10.04
N CYS A 171 -14.77 2.27 8.98
CA CYS A 171 -13.67 2.30 8.03
C CYS A 171 -14.15 2.32 6.57
N MET A 172 -13.35 2.93 5.70
CA MET A 172 -13.56 2.95 4.25
C MET A 172 -12.83 1.79 3.58
N GLY A 173 -13.32 1.38 2.41
CA GLY A 173 -12.60 0.44 1.56
C GLY A 173 -11.44 1.12 0.85
N MET A 174 -10.39 0.36 0.55
CA MET A 174 -9.25 0.87 -0.24
C MET A 174 -9.65 1.20 -1.69
N ASP A 175 -10.77 0.69 -2.19
CA ASP A 175 -11.34 1.09 -3.49
C ASP A 175 -11.70 2.58 -3.53
N GLU A 176 -12.26 3.12 -2.43
CA GLU A 176 -12.60 4.54 -2.32
C GLU A 176 -11.36 5.46 -2.32
N SER A 177 -10.19 4.93 -1.94
CA SER A 177 -8.96 5.74 -1.90
C SER A 177 -8.47 6.09 -3.31
N VAL A 178 -8.76 5.24 -4.31
CA VAL A 178 -8.34 5.47 -5.71
C VAL A 178 -8.94 6.77 -6.23
N ASP A 179 -10.25 6.94 -6.06
CA ASP A 179 -10.96 8.11 -6.54
C ASP A 179 -10.47 9.38 -5.87
N LYS A 180 -10.26 9.32 -4.55
CA LYS A 180 -9.71 10.45 -3.78
C LYS A 180 -8.33 10.86 -4.30
N VAL A 181 -7.43 9.90 -4.54
CA VAL A 181 -6.07 10.16 -5.02
C VAL A 181 -6.09 10.72 -6.44
N ILE A 182 -6.92 10.17 -7.33
CA ILE A 182 -7.04 10.67 -8.71
C ILE A 182 -7.54 12.11 -8.72
N VAL A 183 -8.57 12.43 -7.95
CA VAL A 183 -9.12 13.79 -7.86
C VAL A 183 -8.07 14.75 -7.31
N GLN A 184 -7.42 14.38 -6.20
CA GLN A 184 -6.39 15.22 -5.58
C GLN A 184 -5.20 15.48 -6.52
N GLN A 185 -4.67 14.43 -7.16
CA GLN A 185 -3.57 14.57 -8.11
C GLN A 185 -3.97 15.42 -9.33
N THR A 186 -5.19 15.24 -9.83
CA THR A 186 -5.70 16.04 -10.95
C THR A 186 -5.79 17.51 -10.57
N MET A 187 -6.24 17.82 -9.35
CA MET A 187 -6.29 19.20 -8.84
C MET A 187 -4.88 19.78 -8.68
N SER A 188 -3.92 19.03 -8.13
CA SER A 188 -2.52 19.46 -8.04
C SER A 188 -1.94 19.81 -9.41
N ASP A 189 -2.14 18.92 -10.39
CA ASP A 189 -1.65 19.12 -11.75
C ASP A 189 -2.31 20.34 -12.40
N MET A 190 -3.61 20.54 -12.23
CA MET A 190 -4.32 21.72 -12.75
C MET A 190 -3.78 23.02 -12.16
N LEU A 191 -3.60 23.08 -10.84
CA LEU A 191 -3.07 24.26 -10.16
C LEU A 191 -1.65 24.58 -10.66
N TYR A 192 -0.78 23.58 -10.74
CA TYR A 192 0.57 23.76 -11.26
C TYR A 192 0.54 24.31 -12.70
N LEU A 193 -0.34 23.79 -13.55
CA LEU A 193 -0.44 24.27 -14.93
C LEU A 193 -0.90 25.73 -15.02
N VAL A 194 -1.84 26.14 -14.17
CA VAL A 194 -2.30 27.54 -14.11
C VAL A 194 -1.19 28.47 -13.60
N GLU A 195 -0.46 28.06 -12.56
CA GLU A 195 0.62 28.87 -11.99
C GLU A 195 1.81 29.04 -12.95
N ASN A 196 2.08 28.02 -13.77
CA ASN A 196 3.23 27.98 -14.69
C ASN A 196 2.86 28.25 -16.15
N GLU A 197 1.65 28.73 -16.43
CA GLU A 197 1.13 28.98 -17.79
C GLU A 197 2.09 29.81 -18.65
N SER A 198 2.72 30.82 -18.06
CA SER A 198 3.68 31.70 -18.75
C SER A 198 5.03 31.05 -19.09
N GLN A 199 5.37 29.95 -18.42
CA GLN A 199 6.66 29.24 -18.56
C GLN A 199 6.56 28.02 -19.48
N MET A 200 5.35 27.58 -19.82
CA MET A 200 5.11 26.45 -20.72
C MET A 200 5.37 26.83 -22.18
N ARG A 201 6.65 26.95 -22.55
CA ARG A 201 7.06 26.93 -23.95
C ARG A 201 7.08 25.49 -24.42
N LEU A 202 6.14 25.16 -25.30
CA LEU A 202 6.24 23.98 -26.13
C LEU A 202 7.42 24.16 -27.08
N ASP A 203 8.61 23.71 -26.68
CA ASP A 203 9.65 23.34 -27.63
C ASP A 203 9.23 22.02 -28.31
N ALA A 204 8.10 22.08 -29.02
CA ALA A 204 7.60 21.03 -29.89
C ALA A 204 8.30 21.08 -31.25
N ILE A 205 9.60 21.36 -31.25
CA ILE A 205 10.44 21.33 -32.43
C ILE A 205 11.44 20.21 -32.19
N TYR A 206 11.39 19.19 -33.05
CA TYR A 206 12.19 17.96 -33.06
C TYR A 206 11.66 16.79 -32.21
N PHE A 207 10.51 16.25 -32.60
CA PHE A 207 10.23 14.82 -32.48
C PHE A 207 10.02 14.20 -33.87
#